data_AF-A0A3B8R5A5-F1
#
_entry.id   AF-A0A3B8R5A5-F1
#
_cell.length_a   1.000
_cell.length_b   1.000
_cell.length_c   1.000
_cell.angle_alpha   90.00
_cell.angle_beta   90.00
_cell.angle_gamma   90.00
#
_symmetry.space_group_name_H-M   'P 1'
#
loop_
_entity.id
_entity.type
_entity.pdbx_description
1 polymer ?
#
loop_
_entity_poly.entity_id
_entity_poly.type
_entity_poly.pdbx_seq_one_letter_code
_entity_poly.pdbx_strand_id
1 'polypeptide(L)'
;MVNLSEQERSDSRKALIDGLDEAQMVVFAPPPAKQKTTITVFTDIDCGYCRKLHQEVPELNRLGIAVRYLAYPRAGIDSASYDKIVSAWCAPDQKKALTQAKAGDAIPGRSCDNPVKAHFELGELVGVTGTPSIIFEDGRLLPGYLPAARLAAQLGLSSDS
;
A
#
# COMPACT_ATOMS: atom_id res chain seq x y z
N MET A 1 16.25 -24.44 1.82
CA MET A 1 16.07 -24.71 0.38
C MET A 1 15.46 -23.47 -0.21
N VAL A 2 16.22 -22.71 -1.00
CA VAL A 2 15.72 -21.50 -1.67
C VAL A 2 14.84 -21.94 -2.84
N ASN A 3 13.61 -21.47 -2.91
CA ASN A 3 12.79 -21.66 -4.11
C ASN A 3 13.24 -20.64 -5.15
N LEU A 4 14.09 -21.06 -6.08
CA LEU A 4 14.70 -20.21 -7.11
C LEU A 4 13.65 -19.42 -7.91
N SER A 5 12.49 -20.03 -8.19
CA SER A 5 11.41 -19.34 -8.92
C SER A 5 10.75 -18.21 -8.12
N GLU A 6 10.67 -18.33 -6.79
CA GLU A 6 10.15 -17.25 -5.94
C GLU A 6 11.18 -16.15 -5.69
N GLN A 7 12.47 -16.50 -5.70
CA GLN A 7 13.54 -15.51 -5.62
C GLN A 7 13.52 -14.60 -6.85
N GLU A 8 13.49 -15.19 -8.06
CA GLU A 8 13.42 -14.44 -9.32
C GLU A 8 12.17 -13.54 -9.40
N ARG A 9 11.02 -14.04 -8.92
CA ARG A 9 9.78 -13.23 -8.81
C ARG A 9 9.95 -12.06 -7.84
N SER A 10 10.58 -12.29 -6.70
CA SER A 10 10.81 -11.23 -5.71
C SER A 10 11.77 -10.17 -6.23
N ASP A 11 12.86 -10.57 -6.88
CA ASP A 11 13.81 -9.64 -7.51
C ASP A 11 13.13 -8.81 -8.62
N SER A 12 12.29 -9.45 -9.44
CA SER A 12 11.51 -8.77 -10.49
C SER A 12 10.53 -7.75 -9.90
N ARG A 13 9.79 -8.13 -8.85
CA ARG A 13 8.90 -7.20 -8.13
C ARG A 13 9.66 -6.04 -7.54
N LYS A 14 10.80 -6.33 -6.89
CA LYS A 14 11.65 -5.31 -6.29
C LYS A 14 12.08 -4.28 -7.33
N ALA A 15 12.59 -4.72 -8.48
CA ALA A 15 13.01 -3.82 -9.56
C ALA A 15 11.86 -2.92 -10.05
N LEU A 16 10.65 -3.47 -10.18
CA LEU A 16 9.46 -2.71 -10.58
C LEU A 16 9.05 -1.68 -9.52
N ILE A 17 9.06 -2.04 -8.24
CA ILE A 17 8.68 -1.13 -7.13
C ILE A 17 9.74 -0.05 -6.90
N ASP A 18 11.03 -0.38 -6.99
CA ASP A 18 12.13 0.57 -6.84
C ASP A 18 12.19 1.59 -7.99
N GLY A 19 11.63 1.25 -9.16
CA GLY A 19 11.55 2.13 -10.32
C GLY A 19 10.41 3.17 -10.27
N LEU A 20 9.54 3.12 -9.26
CA LEU A 20 8.42 4.05 -9.13
C LEU A 20 8.84 5.38 -8.50
N ASP A 21 8.24 6.47 -8.97
CA ASP A 21 8.33 7.76 -8.29
C ASP A 21 7.42 7.78 -7.06
N GLU A 22 7.99 8.07 -5.89
CA GLU A 22 7.24 8.15 -4.64
C GLU A 22 6.16 9.25 -4.67
N ALA A 23 6.31 10.28 -5.52
CA ALA A 23 5.29 11.32 -5.72
C ALA A 23 3.97 10.78 -6.28
N GLN A 24 3.97 9.57 -6.86
CA GLN A 24 2.77 8.89 -7.33
C GLN A 24 2.03 8.14 -6.21
N MET A 25 2.65 7.97 -5.04
CA MET A 25 2.15 7.17 -3.92
C MET A 25 1.53 8.04 -2.83
N VAL A 26 0.63 7.47 -2.03
CA VAL A 26 0.19 8.10 -0.77
C VAL A 26 1.01 7.50 0.38
N VAL A 27 1.94 8.28 0.93
CA VAL A 27 2.93 7.80 1.91
C VAL A 27 2.58 8.23 3.34
N PHE A 28 2.44 7.25 4.23
CA PHE A 28 2.36 7.45 5.67
C PHE A 28 3.65 6.93 6.28
N ALA A 29 4.46 7.84 6.83
CA ALA A 29 5.76 7.47 7.39
C ALA A 29 5.93 8.05 8.80
N PRO A 30 6.71 7.37 9.68
CA PRO A 30 7.21 7.99 10.90
C PRO A 30 8.20 9.13 10.57
N PRO A 31 8.61 9.93 11.58
CA PRO A 31 9.73 10.84 11.39
C PRO A 31 10.97 10.11 10.86
N PRO A 32 11.78 10.71 9.96
CA PRO A 32 12.92 10.03 9.33
C PRO A 32 13.87 9.35 10.32
N ALA A 33 14.12 9.96 11.48
CA ALA A 33 14.97 9.41 12.53
C ALA A 33 14.44 8.12 13.19
N LYS A 34 13.17 7.77 12.97
CA LYS A 34 12.50 6.57 13.51
C LYS A 34 12.14 5.55 12.43
N GLN A 35 12.33 5.86 11.15
CA GLN A 35 12.03 4.94 10.06
C GLN A 35 13.09 3.84 10.00
N LYS A 36 12.65 2.58 10.01
CA LYS A 36 13.49 1.38 9.98
C LYS A 36 13.35 0.62 8.66
N THR A 37 12.16 0.63 8.07
CA THR A 37 11.85 -0.07 6.81
C THR A 37 10.61 0.55 6.16
N THR A 38 10.37 0.18 4.90
CA THR A 38 9.25 0.63 4.09
C THR A 38 8.49 -0.57 3.52
N ILE A 39 7.15 -0.51 3.55
CA ILE A 39 6.30 -1.46 2.83
C ILE A 39 5.49 -0.73 1.76
N THR A 40 5.32 -1.38 0.61
CA THR A 40 4.43 -0.91 -0.45
C THR A 40 3.15 -1.73 -0.43
N VAL A 41 2.00 -1.07 -0.37
CA VAL A 41 0.70 -1.73 -0.17
C VAL A 41 -0.25 -1.39 -1.31
N PHE A 42 -0.65 -2.40 -2.08
CA PHE A 42 -1.77 -2.29 -3.01
C PHE A 42 -3.08 -2.30 -2.22
N THR A 43 -3.86 -1.24 -2.37
CA THR A 43 -5.05 -1.00 -1.54
C THR A 43 -6.29 -0.63 -2.34
N ASP A 44 -7.44 -1.02 -1.79
CA ASP A 44 -8.78 -0.63 -2.24
C ASP A 44 -9.49 0.10 -1.08
N ILE A 45 -10.24 1.16 -1.37
CA ILE A 45 -11.04 1.90 -0.37
C ILE A 45 -12.26 1.09 0.09
N ASP A 46 -12.82 0.25 -0.78
CA ASP A 46 -14.00 -0.57 -0.49
C ASP A 46 -13.63 -1.96 0.09
N CYS A 47 -12.34 -2.23 0.35
CA CYS A 47 -11.89 -3.46 1.00
C CYS A 47 -11.85 -3.32 2.54
N GLY A 48 -12.62 -4.14 3.25
CA GLY A 48 -12.65 -4.15 4.72
C GLY A 48 -11.28 -4.38 5.37
N TYR A 49 -10.47 -5.30 4.83
CA TYR A 49 -9.11 -5.53 5.34
C TYR A 49 -8.14 -4.39 5.02
N CYS A 50 -8.34 -3.67 3.92
CA CYS A 50 -7.57 -2.45 3.64
C CYS A 50 -7.90 -1.31 4.59
N ARG A 51 -9.15 -1.23 5.08
CA ARG A 51 -9.57 -0.29 6.12
C ARG A 51 -8.95 -0.67 7.46
N LYS A 52 -8.98 -1.96 7.80
CA LYS A 52 -8.34 -2.50 9.02
C LYS A 52 -6.83 -2.24 9.05
N LEU A 53 -6.12 -2.51 7.95
CA LEU A 53 -4.69 -2.19 7.83
C LEU A 53 -4.45 -0.70 8.06
N HIS A 54 -5.30 0.16 7.46
CA HIS A 54 -5.14 1.60 7.57
C HIS A 54 -5.34 2.14 9.00
N GLN A 55 -6.26 1.55 9.76
CA GLN A 55 -6.44 1.87 11.18
C GLN A 55 -5.18 1.57 12.02
N GLU A 56 -4.34 0.64 11.57
CA GLU A 56 -3.09 0.27 12.24
C GLU A 56 -1.85 1.02 11.71
N VAL A 57 -1.99 1.86 10.67
CA VAL A 57 -0.87 2.68 10.15
C VAL A 57 -0.19 3.53 11.22
N PRO A 58 -0.90 4.18 12.17
CA PRO A 58 -0.23 4.87 13.27
C PRO A 58 0.67 3.96 14.10
N GLU A 59 0.26 2.71 14.34
CA GLU A 59 1.05 1.71 15.07
C GLU A 59 2.23 1.19 14.24
N LEU A 60 2.01 0.93 12.94
CA LEU A 60 3.10 0.59 12.01
C LEU A 60 4.17 1.68 11.98
N ASN A 61 3.76 2.96 11.88
CA ASN A 61 4.66 4.09 11.94
C ASN A 61 5.40 4.14 13.29
N ARG A 62 4.69 3.93 14.42
CA ARG A 62 5.31 3.86 15.76
C ARG A 62 6.40 2.80 15.85
N LEU A 63 6.20 1.66 15.17
CA LEU A 63 7.16 0.55 15.10
C LEU A 63 8.30 0.79 14.09
N GLY A 64 8.28 1.91 13.36
CA GLY A 64 9.31 2.32 12.41
C GLY A 64 9.05 1.87 10.97
N ILE A 65 7.83 1.44 10.64
CA ILE A 65 7.45 0.96 9.31
C ILE A 65 6.75 2.09 8.55
N ALA A 66 7.34 2.56 7.46
CA ALA A 66 6.66 3.46 6.53
C ALA A 66 5.73 2.67 5.59
N VAL A 67 4.54 3.20 5.31
CA VAL A 67 3.53 2.59 4.44
C VAL A 67 3.31 3.45 3.21
N ARG A 68 3.66 2.94 2.04
CA ARG A 68 3.39 3.58 0.74
C ARG A 68 2.21 2.88 0.08
N TYR A 69 1.12 3.60 -0.18
CA TYR A 69 -0.03 3.03 -0.85
C TYR A 69 0.04 3.19 -2.37
N LEU A 70 -0.30 2.10 -3.07
CA LEU A 70 -0.64 2.07 -4.49
C LEU A 70 -2.11 1.69 -4.64
N ALA A 71 -2.79 2.31 -5.60
CA ALA A 71 -4.22 2.10 -5.82
C ALA A 71 -4.49 0.78 -6.55
N TYR A 72 -5.42 -0.03 -6.03
CA TYR A 72 -5.84 -1.29 -6.66
C TYR A 72 -7.34 -1.51 -6.45
N PRO A 73 -8.21 -0.80 -7.20
CA PRO A 73 -9.65 -0.99 -7.12
C PRO A 73 -10.03 -2.38 -7.64
N ARG A 74 -10.40 -3.30 -6.74
CA ARG A 74 -10.67 -4.72 -7.08
C ARG A 74 -11.84 -4.90 -8.03
N ALA A 75 -12.76 -3.93 -8.10
CA ALA A 75 -13.87 -3.91 -9.03
C ALA A 75 -13.45 -3.49 -10.46
N GLY A 76 -12.17 -3.17 -10.68
CA GLY A 76 -11.62 -2.79 -11.97
C GLY A 76 -11.63 -1.28 -12.21
N ILE A 77 -11.02 -0.89 -13.33
CA ILE A 77 -11.06 0.46 -13.89
C ILE A 77 -12.51 0.82 -14.24
N ASP A 78 -12.86 2.11 -14.14
CA ASP A 78 -14.21 2.65 -14.38
C ASP A 78 -15.30 2.16 -13.39
N SER A 79 -14.90 1.50 -12.30
CA SER A 79 -15.81 1.14 -11.22
C SER A 79 -16.03 2.29 -10.22
N ALA A 80 -17.09 2.21 -9.41
CA ALA A 80 -17.29 3.17 -8.33
C ALA A 80 -16.14 3.20 -7.29
N SER A 81 -15.43 2.08 -7.11
CA SER A 81 -14.21 2.05 -6.27
C SER A 81 -13.05 2.79 -6.94
N TYR A 82 -12.91 2.66 -8.27
CA TYR A 82 -11.94 3.41 -9.06
C TYR A 82 -12.17 4.92 -8.93
N ASP A 83 -13.39 5.40 -9.12
CA ASP A 83 -13.69 6.84 -9.02
C ASP A 83 -13.41 7.42 -7.62
N LYS A 84 -13.73 6.66 -6.57
CA LYS A 84 -13.43 7.05 -5.18
C LYS A 84 -11.93 7.14 -4.93
N ILE A 85 -11.14 6.16 -5.39
CA ILE A 85 -9.69 6.15 -5.15
C ILE A 85 -8.97 7.20 -6.00
N VAL A 86 -9.44 7.47 -7.23
CA VAL A 86 -9.01 8.64 -8.03
C VAL A 86 -9.29 9.94 -7.26
N SER A 87 -10.48 10.09 -6.69
CA SER A 87 -10.83 11.29 -5.92
C SER A 87 -9.89 11.52 -4.73
N ALA A 88 -9.48 10.44 -4.05
CA ALA A 88 -8.49 10.51 -2.97
C ALA A 88 -7.09 10.90 -3.48
N TRP A 89 -6.64 10.36 -4.61
CA TRP A 89 -5.35 10.70 -5.24
C TRP A 89 -5.32 12.13 -5.80
N CYS A 90 -6.45 12.65 -6.25
CA CYS A 90 -6.58 14.02 -6.75
C CYS A 90 -6.90 15.04 -5.65
N ALA A 91 -6.93 14.63 -4.37
CA ALA A 91 -7.16 15.55 -3.27
C ALA A 91 -5.89 16.39 -3.00
N PRO A 92 -6.03 17.65 -2.52
CA PRO A 92 -4.89 18.49 -2.18
C PRO A 92 -4.12 17.92 -0.98
N ASP A 93 -4.85 17.24 -0.09
CA ASP A 93 -4.30 16.43 0.99
C ASP A 93 -4.75 14.98 0.78
N GLN A 94 -3.95 14.24 0.01
CA GLN A 94 -4.20 12.84 -0.33
C GLN A 94 -4.27 11.95 0.91
N LYS A 95 -3.44 12.20 1.93
CA LYS A 95 -3.43 11.42 3.17
C LYS A 95 -4.76 11.57 3.89
N LYS A 96 -5.20 12.80 4.09
CA LYS A 96 -6.48 13.09 4.74
C LYS A 96 -7.66 12.49 3.96
N ALA A 97 -7.69 12.68 2.64
CA ALA A 97 -8.76 12.14 1.80
C ALA A 97 -8.80 10.61 1.82
N LEU A 98 -7.64 9.94 1.74
CA LEU A 98 -7.57 8.49 1.80
C LEU A 98 -8.02 7.97 3.17
N THR A 99 -7.62 8.62 4.27
CA THR A 99 -8.06 8.27 5.61
C THR A 99 -9.57 8.41 5.77
N GLN A 100 -10.16 9.52 5.32
CA GLN A 100 -11.62 9.74 5.35
C GLN A 100 -12.37 8.68 4.54
N ALA A 101 -11.94 8.45 3.29
CA ALA A 101 -12.59 7.47 2.43
C ALA A 101 -12.51 6.04 3.01
N LYS A 102 -11.37 5.68 3.63
CA LYS A 102 -11.21 4.39 4.32
C LYS A 102 -11.98 4.29 5.63
N ALA A 103 -12.31 5.41 6.27
CA ALA A 103 -13.24 5.44 7.41
C ALA A 103 -14.70 5.20 6.97
N GLY A 104 -14.98 5.30 5.67
CA GLY A 104 -16.34 5.21 5.12
C GLY A 104 -17.01 6.58 4.93
N ASP A 105 -16.28 7.67 5.18
CA ASP A 105 -16.79 9.02 4.97
C ASP A 105 -16.82 9.36 3.47
N ALA A 106 -17.77 10.20 3.08
CA ALA A 106 -17.79 10.75 1.74
C ALA A 106 -16.66 11.77 1.56
N ILE A 107 -15.94 11.66 0.45
CA ILE A 107 -14.98 12.67 -0.01
C ILE A 107 -15.50 13.36 -1.26
N PRO A 108 -15.17 14.64 -1.50
CA PRO A 108 -15.55 15.31 -2.74
C PRO A 108 -15.03 14.56 -3.97
N GLY A 109 -15.90 14.35 -4.96
CA GLY A 109 -15.51 13.78 -6.24
C GLY A 109 -14.49 14.68 -6.94
N ARG A 110 -13.36 14.11 -7.37
CA ARG A 110 -12.27 14.82 -8.04
C ARG A 110 -11.71 13.96 -9.16
N SER A 111 -11.21 14.63 -10.19
CA SER A 111 -10.44 14.02 -11.27
C SER A 111 -9.28 14.94 -11.65
N CYS A 112 -8.16 14.34 -12.03
CA CYS A 112 -6.90 14.97 -12.38
C CYS A 112 -6.07 13.95 -13.17
N ASP A 113 -4.96 14.38 -13.77
CA ASP A 113 -3.95 13.44 -14.25
C ASP A 113 -3.37 12.69 -13.04
N ASN A 114 -3.52 11.36 -13.03
CA ASN A 114 -3.28 10.55 -11.84
C ASN A 114 -2.77 9.14 -12.19
N PRO A 115 -2.02 8.49 -11.27
CA PRO A 115 -1.38 7.21 -11.55
C PRO A 115 -2.26 5.98 -11.24
N VAL A 116 -3.56 6.13 -10.92
CA VAL A 116 -4.39 5.00 -10.42
C VAL A 116 -4.47 3.85 -11.41
N LYS A 117 -4.64 4.14 -12.72
CA LYS A 117 -4.65 3.10 -13.76
C LYS A 117 -3.30 2.36 -13.83
N ALA A 118 -2.20 3.10 -13.83
CA ALA A 118 -0.85 2.52 -13.85
C ALA A 118 -0.56 1.68 -12.59
N HIS A 119 -1.06 2.10 -11.42
CA HIS A 119 -0.97 1.28 -10.21
C HIS A 119 -1.74 -0.02 -10.32
N PHE A 120 -2.95 0.01 -10.88
CA PHE A 120 -3.76 -1.20 -11.07
C PHE A 120 -3.04 -2.20 -11.98
N GLU A 121 -2.56 -1.74 -13.15
CA GLU A 121 -1.81 -2.55 -14.11
C GLU A 121 -0.50 -3.09 -13.53
N LEU A 122 0.22 -2.28 -12.77
CA LEU A 122 1.42 -2.73 -12.05
C LEU A 122 1.10 -3.83 -11.04
N GLY A 123 -0.03 -3.70 -10.33
CA GLY A 123 -0.49 -4.71 -9.39
C GLY A 123 -0.65 -6.08 -10.07
N GLU A 124 -1.24 -6.11 -11.26
CA GLU A 124 -1.36 -7.34 -12.06
C GLU A 124 0.02 -7.91 -12.41
N LEU A 125 0.95 -7.05 -12.85
CA LEU A 125 2.31 -7.44 -13.23
C LEU A 125 3.11 -8.02 -12.05
N VAL A 126 2.96 -7.47 -10.85
CA VAL A 126 3.65 -7.95 -9.64
C VAL A 126 2.92 -9.10 -8.94
N GLY A 127 1.82 -9.59 -9.52
CA GLY A 127 1.08 -10.77 -9.03
C GLY A 127 0.11 -10.49 -7.88
N VAL A 128 -0.40 -9.27 -7.77
CA VAL A 128 -1.50 -8.94 -6.85
C VAL A 128 -2.77 -9.62 -7.33
N THR A 129 -3.40 -10.40 -6.45
CA THR A 129 -4.67 -11.09 -6.73
C THR A 129 -5.80 -10.63 -5.81
N GLY A 130 -5.50 -9.75 -4.85
CA GLY A 130 -6.46 -9.22 -3.88
C GLY A 130 -5.84 -8.12 -3.03
N THR A 131 -6.66 -7.45 -2.22
CA THR A 131 -6.20 -6.35 -1.36
C THR A 131 -6.56 -6.59 0.11
N PRO A 132 -5.73 -6.13 1.06
CA PRO A 132 -4.42 -5.52 0.82
C PRO A 132 -3.41 -6.57 0.32
N SER A 133 -2.45 -6.15 -0.49
CA SER A 133 -1.26 -6.93 -0.84
C SER A 133 -0.03 -6.10 -0.52
N ILE A 134 0.89 -6.67 0.25
CA ILE A 134 2.04 -5.97 0.84
C ILE A 134 3.32 -6.48 0.15
N ILE A 135 4.13 -5.58 -0.39
CA ILE A 135 5.47 -5.88 -0.90
C ILE A 135 6.49 -5.27 0.06
N PHE A 136 7.42 -6.12 0.51
CA PHE A 136 8.57 -5.71 1.33
C PHE A 136 9.71 -5.15 0.48
N GLU A 137 10.71 -4.53 1.10
CA GLU A 137 11.87 -3.93 0.40
C GLU A 137 12.72 -4.94 -0.38
N ASP A 138 12.64 -6.22 0.01
CA ASP A 138 13.27 -7.36 -0.66
C ASP A 138 12.42 -7.94 -1.80
N GLY A 139 11.27 -7.34 -2.11
CA GLY A 139 10.39 -7.76 -3.20
C GLY A 139 9.48 -8.95 -2.89
N ARG A 140 9.56 -9.53 -1.69
CA ARG A 140 8.59 -10.56 -1.27
C ARG A 140 7.20 -9.96 -1.19
N LEU A 141 6.22 -10.72 -1.68
CA LEU A 141 4.79 -10.39 -1.64
C LEU A 141 4.11 -11.15 -0.50
N LEU A 142 3.48 -10.43 0.41
CA LEU A 142 2.57 -10.93 1.42
C LEU A 142 1.13 -10.56 1.02
N PRO A 143 0.33 -11.54 0.53
CA PRO A 143 -1.08 -11.30 0.25
C PRO A 143 -1.89 -11.21 1.55
N GLY A 144 -2.85 -10.30 1.58
CA GLY A 144 -3.78 -10.14 2.69
C GLY A 144 -3.28 -9.21 3.80
N TYR A 145 -4.14 -9.04 4.80
CA TYR A 145 -3.86 -8.22 5.97
C TYR A 145 -3.13 -9.04 7.03
N LEU A 146 -2.15 -8.41 7.68
CA LEU A 146 -1.48 -8.91 8.87
C LEU A 146 -1.47 -7.79 9.94
N PRO A 147 -1.81 -8.07 11.21
CA PRO A 147 -1.76 -7.05 12.26
C PRO A 147 -0.37 -6.45 12.45
N ALA A 148 -0.28 -5.19 12.84
CA ALA A 148 0.95 -4.41 12.92
C ALA A 148 2.05 -5.12 13.71
N ALA A 149 1.74 -5.64 14.91
CA ALA A 149 2.72 -6.37 15.73
C ALA A 149 3.25 -7.64 15.03
N ARG A 150 2.40 -8.36 14.29
CA ARG A 150 2.81 -9.55 13.53
C ARG A 150 3.62 -9.18 12.30
N LEU A 151 3.25 -8.10 11.62
CA LEU A 151 4.00 -7.58 10.47
C LEU A 151 5.39 -7.09 10.89
N ALA A 152 5.47 -6.34 11.99
CA ALA A 152 6.75 -5.94 12.60
C ALA A 152 7.61 -7.16 12.96
N ALA A 153 7.03 -8.18 13.61
CA ALA A 153 7.76 -9.41 13.93
C ALA A 153 8.30 -10.11 12.68
N GLN A 154 7.53 -10.16 11.58
CA GLN A 154 7.97 -10.74 10.31
C GLN A 154 9.12 -9.94 9.65
N LEU A 155 9.19 -8.64 9.93
CA LEU A 155 10.26 -7.75 9.50
C LEU A 155 11.45 -7.71 10.47
N GLY A 156 11.44 -8.53 11.54
CA GLY A 156 12.47 -8.52 12.58
C GLY A 156 12.46 -7.28 13.47
N LEU A 157 11.35 -6.54 13.46
CA LEU A 157 11.12 -5.34 14.26
C LEU A 157 10.36 -5.69 15.54
N SER A 158 10.90 -6.58 16.38
CA SER A 158 10.30 -6.82 17.70
C SER A 158 10.48 -5.58 18.60
N SER A 159 9.49 -5.36 19.46
CA SER A 159 9.51 -4.32 20.50
C SER A 159 10.39 -4.74 21.69
N ASP A 160 11.67 -5.04 21.46
CA ASP A 160 12.60 -5.37 22.53
C ASP A 160 13.90 -4.54 22.40
N SER A 161 13.89 -3.41 23.10
CA SER A 161 15.03 -2.73 23.76
C SER A 161 14.45 -1.65 24.67
#